data_AF-A0A1Y3VP09-F1
#
_entry.id   AF-A0A1Y3VP09-F1
#
_cell.length_a   1.000
_cell.length_b   1.000
_cell.length_c   1.000
_cell.angle_alpha   90.00
_cell.angle_beta   90.00
_cell.angle_gamma   90.00
#
_symmetry.space_group_name_H-M   'P 1'
#
loop_
_entity.id
_entity.type
_entity.pdbx_description
1 polymer ?
#
loop_
_entity_poly.entity_id
_entity_poly.type
_entity_poly.pdbx_seq_one_letter_code
_entity_poly.pdbx_strand_id
1 'polypeptide(L)'
;MNHQLKHFVIKRKWLVKLINGLFNLKNRTVFDRIIEERKLLSVFNYVELAESIPYAPREIVIDNNLYGIAHALKKYANLDVKKSLNGYIEHGIFFGNLVREDEKIYPLKNVITYGAMRVKHLKASGINKDILPIGPFIHYAVPLLEGEEFYKLKKELGRVLLVFPSHSIIGVDSDYDQGAFINKIEKIRSDYDSVLVSLYWTDALKPEIVRLYESFGYKIVSSGHRFDLNFLSRQRSIIELADFTISNSVGTHVGYCIYLNKPHYIYRQEIKYNAHNEKLKKHFDAVRTKENWDTLNEELEELYEIFCNEKVEITEIQRKVVDKYWGISYLRSPEELRSLLN
;
A
#
# COMPACT_ATOMS: atom_id res chain seq x y z
N MET A 1 0.48 -12.09 20.11
CA MET A 1 0.86 -13.52 20.11
C MET A 1 2.36 -13.62 20.39
N ASN A 2 2.81 -14.60 21.17
CA ASN A 2 4.25 -14.89 21.34
C ASN A 2 4.85 -15.25 19.96
N HIS A 3 5.99 -14.66 19.56
CA HIS A 3 6.63 -14.92 18.25
C HIS A 3 6.90 -16.40 18.02
N GLN A 4 7.29 -17.14 19.07
CA GLN A 4 7.51 -18.59 18.97
C GLN A 4 6.21 -19.33 18.64
N LEU A 5 5.09 -18.94 19.27
CA LEU A 5 3.78 -19.52 18.99
C LEU A 5 3.29 -19.15 17.58
N LYS A 6 3.51 -17.90 17.15
CA LYS A 6 3.23 -17.46 15.77
C LYS A 6 3.98 -18.35 14.78
N HIS A 7 5.30 -18.45 14.92
CA HIS A 7 6.16 -19.22 14.02
C HIS A 7 5.80 -20.72 14.04
N PHE A 8 5.44 -21.27 15.20
CA PHE A 8 4.97 -22.64 15.32
C PHE A 8 3.69 -22.89 14.51
N VAL A 9 2.73 -21.95 14.56
CA VAL A 9 1.46 -22.03 13.83
C VAL A 9 1.69 -21.86 12.33
N ILE A 10 2.40 -20.81 11.89
CA ILE A 10 2.51 -20.49 10.46
C ILE A 10 3.33 -21.50 9.66
N LYS A 11 4.25 -22.23 10.31
CA LYS A 11 4.93 -23.39 9.71
C LYS A 11 3.99 -24.55 9.38
N ARG A 12 2.79 -24.60 9.96
CA ARG A 12 1.82 -25.69 9.82
C ARG A 12 0.57 -25.22 9.10
N LYS A 13 0.53 -25.46 7.78
CA LYS A 13 -0.59 -25.05 6.90
C LYS A 13 -1.97 -25.47 7.42
N TRP A 14 -2.09 -26.65 8.02
CA TRP A 14 -3.37 -27.15 8.55
C TRP A 14 -3.85 -26.38 9.80
N LEU A 15 -2.94 -25.98 10.70
CA LEU A 15 -3.28 -25.14 11.86
C LEU A 15 -3.76 -23.77 11.42
N VAL A 16 -3.06 -23.16 10.46
CA VAL A 16 -3.47 -21.87 9.89
C VAL A 16 -4.86 -21.98 9.25
N LYS A 17 -5.12 -23.04 8.47
CA LYS A 17 -6.44 -23.31 7.89
C LYS A 17 -7.53 -23.48 8.96
N LEU A 18 -7.24 -24.19 10.05
CA LEU A 18 -8.18 -24.36 11.16
C LEU A 18 -8.53 -23.00 11.80
N ILE A 19 -7.52 -22.21 12.17
CA ILE A 19 -7.71 -20.88 12.77
C ILE A 19 -8.47 -19.95 11.83
N ASN A 20 -8.09 -19.91 10.55
CA ASN A 20 -8.79 -19.12 9.54
C ASN A 20 -10.24 -19.60 9.35
N GLY A 21 -10.50 -20.91 9.45
CA GLY A 21 -11.83 -21.49 9.44
C GLY A 21 -12.71 -20.98 10.57
N LEU A 22 -12.18 -20.88 11.80
CA LEU A 22 -12.90 -20.34 12.96
C LEU A 22 -13.26 -18.85 12.77
N PHE A 23 -12.32 -18.04 12.28
CA PHE A 23 -12.61 -16.64 11.94
C PHE A 23 -13.68 -16.53 10.86
N ASN A 24 -13.61 -17.35 9.82
CA ASN A 24 -14.58 -17.35 8.74
C ASN A 24 -15.98 -17.80 9.20
N LEU A 25 -16.07 -18.83 10.06
CA LEU A 25 -17.35 -19.26 10.62
C LEU A 25 -18.05 -18.11 11.38
N LYS A 26 -17.27 -17.30 12.11
CA LYS A 26 -17.80 -16.18 12.89
C LYS A 26 -18.12 -14.94 12.03
N ASN A 27 -17.23 -14.59 11.10
CA ASN A 27 -17.20 -13.24 10.52
C ASN A 27 -17.55 -13.17 9.02
N ARG A 28 -17.59 -14.29 8.28
CA ARG A 28 -17.66 -14.29 6.80
C ARG A 28 -18.86 -13.52 6.25
N THR A 29 -20.07 -13.78 6.77
CA THR A 29 -21.30 -13.12 6.28
C THR A 29 -21.24 -11.60 6.48
N VAL A 30 -20.79 -11.16 7.67
CA VAL A 30 -20.67 -9.72 7.98
C VAL A 30 -19.59 -9.08 7.12
N PHE A 31 -18.44 -9.75 6.96
CA PHE A 31 -17.36 -9.28 6.10
C PHE A 31 -17.83 -9.10 4.66
N ASP A 32 -18.43 -10.12 4.04
CA ASP A 32 -18.83 -10.07 2.64
C ASP A 32 -19.89 -8.97 2.40
N ARG A 33 -20.83 -8.78 3.34
CA ARG A 33 -21.79 -7.67 3.32
C ARG A 33 -21.10 -6.31 3.32
N ILE A 34 -20.15 -6.10 4.25
CA ILE A 34 -19.39 -4.83 4.35
C ILE A 34 -18.61 -4.56 3.06
N ILE A 35 -17.98 -5.59 2.46
CA ILE A 35 -17.22 -5.43 1.21
C ILE A 35 -18.12 -4.96 0.07
N GLU A 36 -19.31 -5.53 -0.09
CA GLU A 36 -20.25 -5.12 -1.15
C GLU A 36 -20.85 -3.73 -0.88
N GLU A 37 -21.24 -3.43 0.36
CA GLU A 37 -21.75 -2.10 0.74
C GLU A 37 -20.69 -1.02 0.50
N ARG A 38 -19.44 -1.22 0.97
CA ARG A 38 -18.35 -0.24 0.84
C ARG A 38 -17.77 -0.11 -0.56
N LYS A 39 -18.06 -1.06 -1.45
CA LYS A 39 -17.70 -0.96 -2.87
C LYS A 39 -18.43 0.20 -3.55
N LEU A 40 -19.64 0.51 -3.09
CA LEU A 40 -20.52 1.53 -3.68
C LEU A 40 -20.35 2.93 -3.05
N LEU A 41 -19.56 3.04 -1.99
CA LEU A 41 -19.32 4.31 -1.31
C LEU A 41 -18.38 5.19 -2.12
N SER A 42 -18.63 6.50 -2.05
CA SER A 42 -17.73 7.50 -2.62
C SER A 42 -16.38 7.46 -1.89
N VAL A 43 -15.31 7.82 -2.61
CA VAL A 43 -13.97 7.98 -2.02
C VAL A 43 -13.91 9.03 -0.90
N PHE A 44 -14.90 9.94 -0.84
CA PHE A 44 -15.06 10.95 0.21
C PHE A 44 -15.77 10.45 1.46
N ASN A 45 -16.42 9.28 1.45
CA ASN A 45 -17.00 8.64 2.63
C ASN A 45 -15.90 7.97 3.48
N TYR A 46 -14.87 8.74 3.82
CA TYR A 46 -13.65 8.21 4.42
C TYR A 46 -13.89 7.59 5.79
N VAL A 47 -14.88 8.08 6.56
CA VAL A 47 -15.23 7.54 7.89
C VAL A 47 -15.73 6.10 7.74
N GLU A 48 -16.77 5.91 6.92
CA GLU A 48 -17.37 4.59 6.67
C GLU A 48 -16.37 3.66 6.00
N LEU A 49 -15.53 4.17 5.09
CA LEU A 49 -14.49 3.39 4.44
C LEU A 49 -13.41 2.92 5.43
N ALA A 50 -13.01 3.76 6.39
CA ALA A 50 -11.94 3.50 7.35
C ALA A 50 -12.36 2.67 8.56
N GLU A 51 -13.66 2.61 8.85
CA GLU A 51 -14.22 1.82 9.95
C GLU A 51 -13.72 0.36 9.95
N SER A 52 -13.60 -0.23 11.14
CA SER A 52 -13.06 -1.57 11.30
C SER A 52 -13.85 -2.62 10.51
N ILE A 53 -13.13 -3.51 9.83
CA ILE A 53 -13.70 -4.68 9.16
C ILE A 53 -13.31 -5.93 9.96
N PRO A 54 -14.27 -6.80 10.34
CA PRO A 54 -13.95 -8.02 11.08
C PRO A 54 -13.07 -8.94 10.23
N TYR A 55 -12.02 -9.50 10.82
CA TYR A 55 -11.09 -10.35 10.09
C TYR A 55 -11.79 -11.64 9.61
N ALA A 56 -11.86 -11.82 8.28
CA ALA A 56 -12.41 -13.02 7.62
C ALA A 56 -11.49 -13.40 6.44
N PRO A 57 -10.38 -14.12 6.69
CA PRO A 57 -9.33 -14.31 5.70
C PRO A 57 -9.78 -15.17 4.51
N ARG A 58 -9.40 -14.73 3.30
CA ARG A 58 -9.49 -15.49 2.04
C ARG A 58 -8.15 -16.14 1.66
N GLU A 59 -7.06 -15.67 2.25
CA GLU A 59 -5.71 -16.20 2.06
C GLU A 59 -5.20 -16.88 3.33
N ILE A 60 -4.33 -17.89 3.16
CA ILE A 60 -3.68 -18.59 4.27
C ILE A 60 -2.68 -17.64 4.96
N VAL A 61 -1.92 -16.86 4.19
CA VAL A 61 -1.00 -15.86 4.74
C VAL A 61 -1.78 -14.65 5.21
N ILE A 62 -1.57 -14.25 6.46
CA ILE A 62 -2.24 -13.10 7.07
C ILE A 62 -2.00 -11.83 6.23
N ASP A 63 -0.74 -11.58 5.86
CA ASP A 63 -0.33 -10.41 5.08
C ASP A 63 -0.99 -10.35 3.69
N ASN A 64 -1.27 -11.49 3.05
CA ASN A 64 -1.96 -11.52 1.76
C ASN A 64 -3.43 -11.09 1.85
N ASN A 65 -4.00 -11.02 3.06
CA ASN A 65 -5.36 -10.50 3.28
C ASN A 65 -5.38 -8.97 3.45
N LEU A 66 -4.23 -8.30 3.33
CA LEU A 66 -4.13 -6.85 3.43
C LEU A 66 -4.31 -6.18 2.06
N TYR A 67 -4.96 -5.02 2.07
CA TYR A 67 -5.05 -4.06 0.97
C TYR A 67 -5.68 -4.59 -0.33
N GLY A 68 -6.37 -5.75 -0.28
CA GLY A 68 -7.03 -6.33 -1.45
C GLY A 68 -6.10 -6.79 -2.57
N ILE A 69 -4.77 -6.87 -2.34
CA ILE A 69 -3.80 -7.20 -3.40
C ILE A 69 -4.05 -8.59 -3.97
N ALA A 70 -4.16 -9.61 -3.11
CA ALA A 70 -4.44 -10.99 -3.57
C ALA A 70 -5.77 -11.10 -4.33
N HIS A 71 -6.77 -10.31 -3.94
CA HIS A 71 -8.07 -10.26 -4.62
C HIS A 71 -7.96 -9.64 -6.01
N ALA A 72 -7.24 -8.52 -6.14
CA ALA A 72 -6.96 -7.87 -7.42
C ALA A 72 -6.20 -8.80 -8.37
N LEU A 73 -5.10 -9.42 -7.91
CA LEU A 73 -4.32 -10.38 -8.69
C LEU A 73 -5.18 -11.55 -9.21
N LYS A 74 -5.98 -12.15 -8.33
CA LYS A 74 -6.85 -13.27 -8.71
C LYS A 74 -7.94 -12.86 -9.69
N LYS A 75 -8.58 -11.71 -9.50
CA LYS A 75 -9.58 -11.19 -10.43
C LYS A 75 -8.96 -10.94 -11.82
N TYR A 76 -7.83 -10.22 -11.86
CA TYR A 76 -7.15 -9.92 -13.11
C TYR A 76 -6.73 -11.19 -13.86
N ALA A 77 -6.21 -12.19 -13.15
CA ALA A 77 -5.84 -13.48 -13.73
C ALA A 77 -7.04 -14.42 -14.01
N ASN A 78 -8.29 -14.02 -13.77
CA ASN A 78 -9.47 -14.89 -13.72
C ASN A 78 -9.26 -16.21 -12.95
N LEU A 79 -8.66 -16.11 -11.75
CA LEU A 79 -8.54 -17.20 -10.79
C LEU A 79 -9.72 -17.20 -9.82
N ASP A 80 -9.97 -18.35 -9.18
CA ASP A 80 -10.97 -18.45 -8.13
C ASP A 80 -10.55 -17.63 -6.90
N VAL A 81 -11.25 -16.50 -6.68
CA VAL A 81 -11.00 -15.59 -5.56
C VAL A 81 -11.23 -16.21 -4.18
N LYS A 82 -11.85 -17.40 -4.10
CA LYS A 82 -12.03 -18.16 -2.84
C LYS A 82 -10.85 -19.08 -2.54
N LYS A 83 -10.01 -19.40 -3.52
CA LYS A 83 -8.79 -20.21 -3.31
C LYS A 83 -7.64 -19.30 -2.91
N SER A 84 -6.83 -19.79 -1.98
CA SER A 84 -5.61 -19.10 -1.54
C SER A 84 -4.48 -19.37 -2.52
N LEU A 85 -3.69 -18.33 -2.79
CA LEU A 85 -2.50 -18.42 -3.63
C LEU A 85 -1.42 -19.27 -2.95
N ASN A 86 -0.61 -19.97 -3.75
CA ASN A 86 0.57 -20.68 -3.26
C ASN A 86 1.81 -19.77 -3.17
N GLY A 87 1.63 -18.55 -2.66
CA GLY A 87 2.69 -17.56 -2.57
C GLY A 87 2.50 -16.57 -1.44
N TYR A 88 3.60 -16.11 -0.86
CA TYR A 88 3.62 -14.99 0.07
C TYR A 88 3.65 -13.70 -0.75
N ILE A 89 2.71 -12.78 -0.55
CA ILE A 89 2.69 -11.47 -1.22
C ILE A 89 3.27 -10.43 -0.27
N GLU A 90 4.33 -9.76 -0.69
CA GLU A 90 4.83 -8.58 0.01
C GLU A 90 3.81 -7.44 -0.14
N HIS A 91 3.08 -7.08 0.91
CA HIS A 91 1.94 -6.16 0.81
C HIS A 91 2.32 -4.68 0.60
N GLY A 92 3.60 -4.35 0.63
CA GLY A 92 4.14 -3.02 0.36
C GLY A 92 5.56 -3.14 -0.17
N ILE A 93 6.10 -2.05 -0.72
CA ILE A 93 7.48 -2.06 -1.20
C ILE A 93 8.46 -2.22 -0.04
N PHE A 94 9.48 -3.07 -0.22
CA PHE A 94 10.59 -3.22 0.70
C PHE A 94 11.84 -2.58 0.10
N PHE A 95 12.35 -1.56 0.80
CA PHE A 95 13.67 -0.99 0.56
C PHE A 95 14.69 -1.61 1.50
N GLY A 96 15.92 -1.71 1.01
CA GLY A 96 17.03 -2.38 1.67
C GLY A 96 16.92 -3.91 1.65
N ASN A 97 17.95 -4.55 2.19
CA ASN A 97 18.12 -6.00 2.14
C ASN A 97 17.38 -6.77 3.25
N LEU A 98 16.48 -6.13 4.01
CA LEU A 98 15.71 -6.80 5.05
C LEU A 98 14.73 -7.81 4.44
N VAL A 99 14.80 -9.07 4.85
CA VAL A 99 13.83 -10.12 4.50
C VAL A 99 13.22 -10.65 5.79
N ARG A 100 11.89 -10.58 5.93
CA ARG A 100 11.22 -10.99 7.16
C ARG A 100 11.27 -12.50 7.32
N GLU A 101 11.40 -12.97 8.55
CA GLU A 101 11.42 -14.41 8.84
C GLU A 101 10.12 -15.10 8.41
N ASP A 102 8.98 -14.42 8.52
CA ASP A 102 7.67 -14.91 8.05
C ASP A 102 7.72 -15.33 6.57
N GLU A 103 8.35 -14.52 5.70
CA GLU A 103 8.49 -14.80 4.27
C GLU A 103 9.22 -16.13 4.02
N LYS A 104 10.17 -16.47 4.90
CA LYS A 104 10.95 -17.72 4.82
C LYS A 104 10.17 -18.92 5.34
N ILE A 105 9.46 -18.78 6.48
CA ILE A 105 8.92 -19.93 7.21
C ILE A 105 7.50 -20.36 6.81
N TYR A 106 6.73 -19.52 6.11
CA TYR A 106 5.46 -19.98 5.55
C TYR A 106 5.70 -21.12 4.55
N PRO A 107 4.98 -22.26 4.63
CA PRO A 107 5.18 -23.42 3.76
C PRO A 107 4.48 -23.22 2.40
N LEU A 108 5.01 -22.27 1.62
CA LEU A 108 4.51 -21.86 0.31
C LEU A 108 5.65 -21.89 -0.71
N LYS A 109 5.31 -22.11 -1.97
CA LYS A 109 6.29 -22.25 -3.06
C LYS A 109 6.90 -20.90 -3.47
N ASN A 110 6.10 -19.85 -3.48
CA ASN A 110 6.45 -18.59 -4.12
C ASN A 110 6.58 -17.43 -3.12
N VAL A 111 7.38 -16.42 -3.48
CA VAL A 111 7.33 -15.04 -2.96
C VAL A 111 6.98 -14.11 -4.11
N ILE A 112 5.85 -13.43 -4.00
CA ILE A 112 5.32 -12.50 -4.99
C ILE A 112 5.72 -11.09 -4.56
N THR A 113 6.49 -10.41 -5.42
CA THR A 113 7.22 -9.19 -5.07
C THR A 113 7.19 -8.13 -6.19
N TYR A 114 7.88 -7.02 -5.96
CA TYR A 114 8.03 -5.87 -6.85
C TYR A 114 9.22 -6.05 -7.84
N GLY A 115 10.03 -5.02 -8.05
CA GLY A 115 11.02 -4.95 -9.12
C GLY A 115 12.36 -5.62 -8.84
N ALA A 116 13.29 -5.41 -9.77
CA ALA A 116 14.58 -6.09 -9.81
C ALA A 116 15.41 -5.89 -8.54
N MET A 117 15.33 -4.72 -7.90
CA MET A 117 16.09 -4.47 -6.68
C MET A 117 15.64 -5.39 -5.54
N ARG A 118 14.32 -5.57 -5.38
CA ARG A 118 13.81 -6.48 -4.34
C ARG A 118 14.16 -7.95 -4.65
N VAL A 119 14.14 -8.34 -5.92
CA VAL A 119 14.61 -9.67 -6.35
C VAL A 119 16.07 -9.91 -5.95
N LYS A 120 16.95 -8.92 -6.12
CA LYS A 120 18.36 -9.00 -5.72
C LYS A 120 18.48 -9.27 -4.21
N HIS A 121 17.75 -8.52 -3.38
CA HIS A 121 17.77 -8.69 -1.92
C HIS A 121 17.24 -10.05 -1.47
N LEU A 122 16.11 -10.49 -2.04
CA LEU A 122 15.53 -11.80 -1.73
C LEU A 122 16.50 -12.94 -2.07
N LYS A 123 17.13 -12.90 -3.25
CA LYS A 123 18.16 -13.89 -3.64
C LYS A 123 19.36 -13.88 -2.68
N ALA A 124 19.87 -12.70 -2.34
CA ALA A 124 21.01 -12.56 -1.42
C ALA A 124 20.70 -13.08 -0.01
N SER A 125 19.44 -13.02 0.42
CA SER A 125 19.02 -13.53 1.74
C SER A 125 19.00 -15.07 1.87
N GLY A 126 19.20 -15.79 0.76
CA GLY A 126 19.14 -17.25 0.73
C GLY A 126 17.72 -17.82 0.83
N ILE A 127 16.69 -17.05 0.45
CA ILE A 127 15.31 -17.56 0.49
C ILE A 127 15.14 -18.74 -0.47
N ASN A 128 14.65 -19.87 0.05
CA ASN A 128 14.45 -21.09 -0.73
C ASN A 128 13.01 -21.17 -1.27
N LYS A 129 12.65 -20.19 -2.11
CA LYS A 129 11.33 -20.06 -2.74
C LYS A 129 11.48 -19.44 -4.12
N ASP A 130 10.51 -19.72 -5.00
CA ASP A 130 10.46 -19.07 -6.31
C ASP A 130 10.11 -17.58 -6.12
N ILE A 131 10.96 -16.69 -6.64
CA ILE A 131 10.74 -15.24 -6.56
C ILE A 131 10.02 -14.79 -7.82
N LEU A 132 8.79 -14.30 -7.65
CA LEU A 132 7.90 -13.85 -8.71
C LEU A 132 7.76 -12.32 -8.67
N PRO A 133 8.65 -11.57 -9.35
CA PRO A 133 8.47 -10.13 -9.52
C PRO A 133 7.30 -9.89 -10.48
N ILE A 134 6.30 -9.12 -10.03
CA ILE A 134 5.13 -8.76 -10.83
C ILE A 134 4.65 -7.32 -10.58
N GLY A 135 5.36 -6.50 -9.80
CA GLY A 135 4.89 -5.16 -9.44
C GLY A 135 4.86 -4.16 -10.62
N PRO A 136 4.33 -2.93 -10.42
CA PRO A 136 3.54 -2.51 -9.26
C PRO A 136 2.17 -3.17 -9.23
N PHE A 137 1.72 -3.65 -8.07
CA PHE A 137 0.45 -4.40 -7.98
C PHE A 137 -0.79 -3.61 -8.39
N ILE A 138 -0.75 -2.27 -8.36
CA ILE A 138 -1.88 -1.44 -8.77
C ILE A 138 -2.28 -1.64 -10.24
N HIS A 139 -1.36 -2.12 -11.09
CA HIS A 139 -1.66 -2.53 -12.47
C HIS A 139 -2.83 -3.52 -12.54
N TYR A 140 -2.87 -4.47 -11.62
CA TYR A 140 -3.86 -5.56 -11.60
C TYR A 140 -5.18 -5.16 -10.94
N ALA A 141 -5.27 -3.95 -10.39
CA ALA A 141 -6.50 -3.47 -9.76
C ALA A 141 -7.39 -2.81 -10.80
N VAL A 142 -8.66 -3.18 -10.85
CA VAL A 142 -9.68 -2.45 -11.64
C VAL A 142 -10.15 -1.26 -10.79
N PRO A 143 -10.13 -0.01 -11.29
CA PRO A 143 -10.63 1.14 -10.54
C PRO A 143 -12.12 0.99 -10.21
N LEU A 144 -12.56 1.62 -9.12
CA LEU A 144 -13.97 1.68 -8.74
C LEU A 144 -14.72 2.84 -9.41
N LEU A 145 -14.02 3.95 -9.68
CA LEU A 145 -14.51 5.10 -10.42
C LEU A 145 -14.08 4.99 -11.89
N GLU A 146 -15.03 4.75 -12.79
CA GLU A 146 -14.82 4.66 -14.23
C GLU A 146 -15.97 5.34 -15.00
N GLY A 147 -15.79 5.55 -16.30
CA GLY A 147 -16.84 6.03 -17.19
C GLY A 147 -17.44 7.39 -16.78
N GLU A 148 -18.75 7.52 -16.88
CA GLU A 148 -19.47 8.78 -16.64
C GLU A 148 -19.26 9.34 -15.22
N GLU A 149 -19.24 8.47 -14.20
CA GLU A 149 -19.03 8.88 -12.82
C GLU A 149 -17.66 9.53 -12.62
N PHE A 150 -16.61 8.92 -13.21
CA PHE A 150 -15.26 9.48 -13.18
C PHE A 150 -15.22 10.87 -13.82
N TYR A 151 -15.75 11.01 -15.04
CA TYR A 151 -15.69 12.30 -15.76
C TYR A 151 -16.51 13.39 -15.07
N LYS A 152 -17.68 13.03 -14.51
CA LYS A 152 -18.50 13.96 -13.73
C LYS A 152 -17.74 14.45 -12.50
N LEU A 153 -17.21 13.53 -11.70
CA LEU A 153 -16.45 13.91 -10.51
C LEU A 153 -15.18 14.69 -10.86
N LYS A 154 -14.46 14.29 -11.92
CA LYS A 154 -13.27 15.00 -12.38
C LYS A 154 -13.59 16.44 -12.80
N LYS A 155 -14.72 16.66 -13.48
CA LYS A 155 -15.22 17.99 -13.84
C LYS A 155 -15.58 18.83 -12.62
N GLU A 156 -16.21 18.23 -11.61
CA GLU A 156 -16.56 18.91 -10.35
C GLU A 156 -15.32 19.31 -9.53
N LEU A 157 -14.27 18.49 -9.55
CA LEU A 157 -13.03 18.75 -8.82
C LEU A 157 -12.07 19.69 -9.56
N GLY A 158 -12.15 19.75 -10.90
CA GLY A 158 -11.18 20.47 -11.72
C GLY A 158 -9.79 19.81 -11.69
N ARG A 159 -8.74 20.63 -11.69
CA ARG A 159 -7.36 20.19 -11.50
C ARG A 159 -7.14 19.79 -10.04
N VAL A 160 -6.62 18.60 -9.82
CA VAL A 160 -6.51 17.95 -8.51
C VAL A 160 -5.05 17.79 -8.12
N LEU A 161 -4.69 18.40 -6.98
CA LEU A 161 -3.50 18.06 -6.22
C LEU A 161 -3.84 16.96 -5.20
N LEU A 162 -3.21 15.79 -5.33
CA LEU A 162 -3.38 14.69 -4.40
C LEU A 162 -2.19 14.61 -3.43
N VAL A 163 -2.50 14.66 -2.15
CA VAL A 163 -1.53 14.66 -1.04
C VAL A 163 -1.54 13.31 -0.35
N PHE A 164 -0.35 12.74 -0.17
CA PHE A 164 -0.08 11.55 0.63
C PHE A 164 0.81 11.91 1.83
N PRO A 165 0.21 12.27 2.97
CA PRO A 165 0.99 12.45 4.19
C PRO A 165 1.57 11.11 4.67
N SER A 166 2.73 11.17 5.30
CA SER A 166 3.31 10.04 6.02
C SER A 166 2.31 9.59 7.07
N HIS A 167 2.09 8.28 7.16
CA HIS A 167 0.97 7.74 7.92
C HIS A 167 1.43 6.94 9.12
N SER A 168 0.56 6.88 10.12
CA SER A 168 0.75 6.02 11.28
C SER A 168 0.67 4.55 10.86
N ILE A 169 1.34 3.69 11.63
CA ILE A 169 1.21 2.24 11.53
C ILE A 169 0.48 1.79 12.80
N ILE A 170 -0.21 0.64 12.76
CA ILE A 170 -0.94 0.17 13.93
C ILE A 170 -0.02 0.06 15.15
N GLY A 171 -0.33 0.84 16.18
CA GLY A 171 0.45 0.92 17.42
C GLY A 171 1.64 1.88 17.38
N VAL A 172 1.82 2.64 16.30
CA VAL A 172 2.94 3.58 16.10
C VAL A 172 2.46 4.82 15.35
N ASP A 173 2.50 5.98 15.99
CA ASP A 173 2.11 7.24 15.34
C ASP A 173 3.27 7.84 14.55
N SER A 174 2.98 8.38 13.37
CA SER A 174 3.92 9.17 12.60
C SER A 174 3.91 10.62 13.07
N ASP A 175 5.09 11.20 13.29
CA ASP A 175 5.30 12.58 13.73
C ASP A 175 6.28 13.29 12.80
N TYR A 176 5.89 14.47 12.34
CA TYR A 176 6.63 15.33 11.41
C TYR A 176 6.10 16.76 11.49
N ASP A 177 6.81 17.72 10.91
CA ASP A 177 6.38 19.12 10.87
C ASP A 177 5.19 19.29 9.91
N GLN A 178 3.98 19.16 10.46
CA GLN A 178 2.73 19.30 9.72
C GLN A 178 2.55 20.73 9.17
N GLY A 179 3.03 21.75 9.90
CA GLY A 179 2.94 23.14 9.46
C GLY A 179 3.80 23.40 8.22
N ALA A 180 5.05 22.92 8.22
CA ALA A 180 5.93 22.99 7.06
C ALA A 180 5.35 22.25 5.86
N PHE A 181 4.75 21.06 6.08
CA PHE A 181 4.14 20.31 4.98
C PHE A 181 2.91 21.01 4.40
N ILE A 182 2.04 21.55 5.24
CA ILE A 182 0.88 22.35 4.80
C ILE A 182 1.33 23.59 4.04
N ASN A 183 2.33 24.32 4.55
CA ASN A 183 2.92 25.46 3.84
C ASN A 183 3.45 25.06 2.46
N LYS A 184 3.98 23.83 2.31
CA LYS A 184 4.42 23.33 1.02
C LYS A 184 3.26 22.99 0.10
N ILE A 185 2.19 22.36 0.62
CA ILE A 185 0.97 22.05 -0.14
C ILE A 185 0.34 23.34 -0.66
N GLU A 186 0.19 24.37 0.19
CA GLU A 186 -0.41 25.65 -0.19
C GLU A 186 0.39 26.39 -1.27
N LYS A 187 1.73 26.28 -1.26
CA LYS A 187 2.58 26.83 -2.35
C LYS A 187 2.31 26.19 -3.70
N ILE A 188 1.99 24.89 -3.74
CA ILE A 188 1.72 24.15 -4.98
C ILE A 188 0.25 24.29 -5.38
N ARG A 189 -0.64 24.41 -4.39
CA ARG A 189 -2.10 24.48 -4.59
C ARG A 189 -2.55 25.56 -5.56
N SER A 190 -1.81 26.67 -5.71
CA SER A 190 -2.19 27.76 -6.62
C SER A 190 -2.44 27.32 -8.07
N ASP A 191 -1.83 26.21 -8.49
CA ASP A 191 -2.01 25.64 -9.82
C ASP A 191 -3.12 24.57 -9.91
N TYR A 192 -3.92 24.38 -8.86
CA TYR A 192 -4.95 23.33 -8.78
C TYR A 192 -6.24 23.88 -8.18
N ASP A 193 -7.37 23.33 -8.64
CA ASP A 193 -8.72 23.74 -8.22
C ASP A 193 -9.14 23.03 -6.92
N SER A 194 -8.68 21.79 -6.73
CA SER A 194 -8.98 20.97 -5.55
C SER A 194 -7.73 20.32 -4.97
N VAL A 195 -7.71 20.19 -3.64
CA VAL A 195 -6.73 19.39 -2.91
C VAL A 195 -7.43 18.20 -2.28
N LEU A 196 -6.96 16.99 -2.60
CA LEU A 196 -7.39 15.76 -1.97
C LEU A 196 -6.28 15.27 -1.02
N VAL A 197 -6.63 14.91 0.21
CA VAL A 197 -5.68 14.31 1.17
C VAL A 197 -6.05 12.84 1.38
N SER A 198 -5.20 11.94 0.90
CA SER A 198 -5.37 10.50 1.03
C SER A 198 -4.83 10.01 2.37
N LEU A 199 -5.70 9.91 3.36
CA LEU A 199 -5.34 9.44 4.70
C LEU A 199 -5.44 7.91 4.81
N TYR A 200 -4.44 7.31 5.47
CA TYR A 200 -4.49 5.91 5.89
C TYR A 200 -5.64 5.72 6.89
N TRP A 201 -6.27 4.54 6.90
CA TRP A 201 -7.52 4.32 7.64
C TRP A 201 -7.43 4.67 9.14
N THR A 202 -6.30 4.46 9.80
CA THR A 202 -6.17 4.85 11.22
C THR A 202 -6.12 6.37 11.40
N ASP A 203 -5.51 7.09 10.46
CA ASP A 203 -5.38 8.54 10.51
C ASP A 203 -6.65 9.24 10.03
N ALA A 204 -7.39 8.62 9.10
CA ALA A 204 -8.71 9.07 8.69
C ALA A 204 -9.75 9.01 9.83
N LEU A 205 -9.49 8.22 10.88
CA LEU A 205 -10.32 8.13 12.08
C LEU A 205 -9.86 9.05 13.23
N LYS A 206 -8.80 9.84 13.02
CA LYS A 206 -8.26 10.79 14.01
C LYS A 206 -8.82 12.20 13.74
N PRO A 207 -9.79 12.69 14.54
CA PRO A 207 -10.46 13.94 14.24
C PRO A 207 -9.53 15.16 14.21
N GLU A 208 -8.43 15.13 14.96
CA GLU A 208 -7.42 16.18 14.96
C GLU A 208 -6.65 16.28 13.63
N ILE A 209 -6.30 15.15 13.00
CA ILE A 209 -5.63 15.13 11.70
C ILE A 209 -6.60 15.57 10.61
N VAL A 210 -7.83 15.05 10.65
CA VAL A 210 -8.89 15.39 9.70
C VAL A 210 -9.20 16.89 9.76
N ARG A 211 -9.48 17.43 10.96
CA ARG A 211 -9.80 18.86 11.13
C ARG A 211 -8.67 19.77 10.68
N LEU A 212 -7.42 19.38 10.88
CA LEU A 212 -6.26 20.14 10.41
C LEU A 212 -6.36 20.36 8.90
N TYR A 213 -6.49 19.30 8.11
CA TYR A 213 -6.56 19.41 6.65
C TYR A 213 -7.87 20.06 6.17
N GLU A 214 -9.02 19.74 6.79
CA GLU A 214 -10.30 20.35 6.44
C GLU A 214 -10.32 21.87 6.72
N SER A 215 -9.58 22.36 7.72
CA SER A 215 -9.46 23.80 8.01
C SER A 215 -8.84 24.62 6.86
N PHE A 216 -8.10 23.98 5.94
CA PHE A 216 -7.59 24.59 4.71
C PHE A 216 -8.54 24.39 3.51
N GLY A 217 -9.72 23.80 3.72
CA GLY A 217 -10.68 23.47 2.67
C GLY A 217 -10.27 22.28 1.80
N TYR A 218 -9.33 21.45 2.27
CA TYR A 218 -8.98 20.22 1.58
C TYR A 218 -10.08 19.16 1.77
N LYS A 219 -10.21 18.26 0.79
CA LYS A 219 -11.15 17.13 0.87
C LYS A 219 -10.40 15.88 1.30
N ILE A 220 -10.92 15.18 2.31
CA ILE A 220 -10.33 13.92 2.77
C ILE A 220 -10.85 12.77 1.91
N VAL A 221 -9.93 11.89 1.51
CA VAL A 221 -10.23 10.62 0.86
C VAL A 221 -9.48 9.49 1.56
N SER A 222 -9.99 8.27 1.43
CA SER A 222 -9.27 7.09 1.93
C SER A 222 -9.45 5.90 1.01
N SER A 223 -8.40 5.09 0.87
CA SER A 223 -8.47 3.77 0.25
C SER A 223 -9.26 2.77 1.11
N GLY A 224 -9.60 3.13 2.35
CA GLY A 224 -10.43 2.34 3.27
C GLY A 224 -9.61 1.47 4.22
N HIS A 225 -10.30 0.68 5.04
CA HIS A 225 -9.68 -0.19 6.03
C HIS A 225 -8.76 -1.23 5.38
N ARG A 226 -7.65 -1.59 6.03
CA ARG A 226 -6.62 -2.52 5.50
C ARG A 226 -7.13 -3.91 5.10
N PHE A 227 -8.30 -4.35 5.56
CA PHE A 227 -8.91 -5.63 5.18
C PHE A 227 -9.97 -5.50 4.07
N ASP A 228 -10.20 -4.30 3.55
CA ASP A 228 -11.11 -4.09 2.43
C ASP A 228 -10.51 -4.71 1.16
N LEU A 229 -11.25 -5.60 0.52
CA LEU A 229 -10.85 -6.23 -0.74
C LEU A 229 -10.77 -5.23 -1.90
N ASN A 230 -11.46 -4.09 -1.78
CA ASN A 230 -11.46 -3.04 -2.78
C ASN A 230 -10.45 -1.92 -2.47
N PHE A 231 -9.59 -2.07 -1.45
CA PHE A 231 -8.61 -1.04 -1.06
C PHE A 231 -7.73 -0.60 -2.23
N LEU A 232 -7.07 -1.54 -2.92
CA LEU A 232 -6.17 -1.22 -4.03
C LEU A 232 -6.92 -0.63 -5.24
N SER A 233 -8.12 -1.14 -5.53
CA SER A 233 -9.01 -0.60 -6.56
C SER A 233 -9.42 0.85 -6.28
N ARG A 234 -9.75 1.16 -5.02
CA ARG A 234 -10.08 2.51 -4.58
C ARG A 234 -8.87 3.44 -4.62
N GLN A 235 -7.70 2.94 -4.20
CA GLN A 235 -6.44 3.67 -4.30
C GLN A 235 -6.14 4.06 -5.76
N ARG A 236 -6.37 3.15 -6.72
CA ARG A 236 -6.22 3.42 -8.15
C ARG A 236 -7.14 4.56 -8.60
N SER A 237 -8.42 4.49 -8.26
CA SER A 237 -9.36 5.57 -8.59
C SER A 237 -8.97 6.92 -8.00
N ILE A 238 -8.53 6.95 -6.74
CA ILE A 238 -8.06 8.19 -6.08
C ILE A 238 -6.86 8.77 -6.84
N ILE A 239 -5.89 7.95 -7.23
CA ILE A 239 -4.71 8.40 -7.98
C ILE A 239 -5.10 8.85 -9.40
N GLU A 240 -6.00 8.14 -10.08
CA GLU A 240 -6.43 8.47 -11.44
C GLU A 240 -7.14 9.84 -11.52
N LEU A 241 -7.81 10.28 -10.45
CA LEU A 241 -8.40 11.62 -10.33
C LEU A 241 -7.36 12.75 -10.28
N ALA A 242 -6.13 12.46 -9.85
CA ALA A 242 -5.09 13.48 -9.66
C ALA A 242 -4.52 13.98 -10.99
N ASP A 243 -4.08 15.24 -11.02
CA ASP A 243 -3.20 15.77 -12.09
C ASP A 243 -1.76 15.86 -11.59
N PHE A 244 -1.58 16.02 -10.29
CA PHE A 244 -0.27 16.04 -9.64
C PHE A 244 -0.37 15.45 -8.25
N THR A 245 0.72 14.86 -7.78
CA THR A 245 0.76 14.19 -6.49
C THR A 245 1.96 14.64 -5.66
N ILE A 246 1.77 14.74 -4.34
CA ILE A 246 2.82 15.12 -3.40
C ILE A 246 2.79 14.21 -2.18
N SER A 247 3.96 13.90 -1.63
CA SER A 247 4.10 13.27 -0.31
C SER A 247 5.25 13.89 0.48
N ASN A 248 5.34 13.59 1.77
CA ASN A 248 6.50 13.97 2.59
C ASN A 248 7.42 12.78 2.94
N SER A 249 7.15 11.60 2.38
CA SER A 249 7.96 10.41 2.57
C SER A 249 7.80 9.45 1.39
N VAL A 250 8.86 8.71 1.09
CA VAL A 250 8.81 7.63 0.10
C VAL A 250 7.93 6.48 0.60
N GLY A 251 7.09 5.94 -0.28
CA GLY A 251 6.27 4.76 0.00
C GLY A 251 5.70 4.18 -1.29
N THR A 252 4.93 3.11 -1.18
CA THR A 252 4.39 2.38 -2.34
C THR A 252 3.62 3.29 -3.32
N HIS A 253 2.97 4.33 -2.80
CA HIS A 253 2.22 5.32 -3.59
C HIS A 253 3.06 6.02 -4.65
N VAL A 254 4.37 6.24 -4.43
CA VAL A 254 5.26 6.95 -5.38
C VAL A 254 5.28 6.21 -6.72
N GLY A 255 5.62 4.91 -6.70
CA GLY A 255 5.65 4.12 -7.93
C GLY A 255 4.26 3.89 -8.53
N TYR A 256 3.20 3.86 -7.72
CA TYR A 256 1.83 3.79 -8.22
C TYR A 256 1.43 5.06 -8.98
N CYS A 257 1.78 6.24 -8.47
CA CYS A 257 1.52 7.51 -9.15
C CYS A 257 2.22 7.55 -10.50
N ILE A 258 3.53 7.24 -10.54
CA ILE A 258 4.30 7.25 -11.78
C ILE A 258 3.80 6.21 -12.78
N TYR A 259 3.44 5.01 -12.32
CA TYR A 259 2.85 3.97 -13.16
C TYR A 259 1.52 4.42 -13.80
N LEU A 260 0.66 5.10 -13.03
CA LEU A 260 -0.61 5.68 -13.49
C LEU A 260 -0.42 7.03 -14.22
N ASN A 261 0.80 7.34 -14.62
CA ASN A 261 1.18 8.56 -15.33
C ASN A 261 0.79 9.85 -14.59
N LYS A 262 0.92 9.85 -13.25
CA LYS A 262 0.72 11.00 -12.38
C LYS A 262 2.06 11.50 -11.86
N PRO A 263 2.50 12.72 -12.21
CA PRO A 263 3.71 13.32 -11.68
C PRO A 263 3.69 13.35 -10.15
N HIS A 264 4.86 13.14 -9.54
CA HIS A 264 5.01 13.04 -8.10
C HIS A 264 6.17 13.89 -7.59
N TYR A 265 5.96 14.57 -6.49
CA TYR A 265 6.97 15.32 -5.75
C TYR A 265 7.07 14.82 -4.31
N ILE A 266 8.29 14.70 -3.79
CA ILE A 266 8.53 14.33 -2.39
C ILE A 266 9.12 15.53 -1.66
N TYR A 267 8.32 16.13 -0.78
CA TYR A 267 8.78 17.11 0.19
C TYR A 267 9.47 16.38 1.35
N ARG A 268 10.76 16.10 1.20
CA ARG A 268 11.52 15.34 2.20
C ARG A 268 11.41 15.98 3.59
N GLN A 269 10.91 15.19 4.54
CA GLN A 269 10.90 15.53 5.96
C GLN A 269 11.54 14.40 6.77
N GLU A 270 12.05 14.75 7.96
CA GLU A 270 12.34 13.75 8.97
C GLU A 270 11.01 13.26 9.56
N ILE A 271 10.74 11.96 9.43
CA ILE A 271 9.55 11.33 10.00
C ILE A 271 9.96 10.51 11.22
N LYS A 272 9.41 10.84 12.38
CA LYS A 272 9.60 10.10 13.61
C LYS A 272 8.43 9.14 13.83
N TYR A 273 8.74 7.92 14.27
CA TYR A 273 7.75 6.89 14.54
C TYR A 273 7.69 6.60 16.04
N ASN A 274 6.61 7.05 16.68
CA ASN A 274 6.42 6.99 18.11
C ASN A 274 5.57 5.76 18.48
N ALA A 275 6.23 4.69 18.95
CA ALA A 275 5.55 3.47 19.34
C ALA A 275 4.75 3.66 20.63
N HIS A 276 3.52 3.11 20.68
CA HIS A 276 2.60 3.24 21.82
C HIS A 276 3.08 2.50 23.08
N ASN A 277 4.05 1.58 22.96
CA ASN A 277 4.65 0.90 24.11
C ASN A 277 6.08 0.40 23.84
N GLU A 278 6.84 0.13 24.91
CA GLU A 278 8.23 -0.33 24.86
C GLU A 278 8.42 -1.65 24.09
N LYS A 279 7.43 -2.55 24.13
CA LYS A 279 7.50 -3.82 23.42
C LYS A 279 7.44 -3.63 21.92
N LEU A 280 6.59 -2.71 21.44
CA LEU A 280 6.52 -2.30 20.04
C LEU A 280 7.79 -1.54 19.64
N LYS A 281 8.30 -0.65 20.50
CA LYS A 281 9.57 0.06 20.26
C LYS A 281 10.74 -0.92 20.06
N LYS A 282 10.94 -1.84 21.00
CA LYS A 282 11.94 -2.92 20.90
C LYS A 282 11.73 -3.78 19.65
N HIS A 283 10.49 -4.03 19.25
CA HIS A 283 10.20 -4.79 18.03
C HIS A 283 10.51 -3.99 16.76
N PHE A 284 10.29 -2.68 16.74
CA PHE A 284 10.60 -1.82 15.60
C PHE A 284 12.12 -1.64 15.43
N ASP A 285 12.82 -1.46 16.56
CA ASP A 285 14.26 -1.20 16.59
C ASP A 285 15.09 -2.47 16.35
N ALA A 286 14.63 -3.64 16.81
CA ALA A 286 15.40 -4.90 16.74
C ALA A 286 15.28 -5.66 15.42
N VAL A 287 14.46 -5.19 14.46
CA VAL A 287 14.21 -5.92 13.20
C VAL A 287 15.32 -5.69 12.16
N ARG A 288 16.08 -4.59 12.28
CA ARG A 288 17.11 -4.21 11.30
C ARG A 288 18.50 -4.27 11.91
N THR A 289 19.42 -4.94 11.23
CA THR A 289 20.85 -4.80 11.47
C THR A 289 21.34 -3.44 10.96
N LYS A 290 22.58 -3.06 11.31
CA LYS A 290 23.21 -1.87 10.74
C LYS A 290 23.23 -1.92 9.20
N GLU A 291 23.59 -3.05 8.63
CA GLU A 291 23.58 -3.27 7.18
C GLU A 291 22.18 -3.09 6.56
N ASN A 292 21.12 -3.54 7.26
CA ASN A 292 19.75 -3.30 6.80
C ASN A 292 19.40 -1.81 6.80
N TRP A 293 19.92 -1.03 7.75
CA TRP A 293 19.73 0.42 7.78
C TRP A 293 20.52 1.13 6.69
N ASP A 294 21.79 0.74 6.49
CA ASP A 294 22.65 1.36 5.49
C ASP A 294 22.07 1.17 4.08
N THR A 295 21.68 -0.05 3.72
CA THR A 295 21.06 -0.34 2.41
C THR A 295 19.69 0.32 2.25
N LEU A 296 18.87 0.36 3.30
CA LEU A 296 17.60 1.09 3.27
C LEU A 296 17.82 2.58 2.99
N ASN A 297 18.76 3.21 3.70
CA ASN A 297 19.02 4.64 3.58
C ASN A 297 19.58 4.99 2.21
N GLU A 298 20.49 4.17 1.66
CA GLU A 298 21.03 4.35 0.30
C GLU A 298 19.91 4.36 -0.76
N GLU A 299 19.01 3.38 -0.71
CA GLU A 299 17.91 3.27 -1.69
C GLU A 299 16.86 4.38 -1.53
N LEU A 300 16.58 4.80 -0.29
CA LEU A 300 15.69 5.93 -0.04
C LEU A 300 16.30 7.25 -0.49
N GLU A 301 17.60 7.45 -0.29
CA GLU A 301 18.30 8.67 -0.71
C GLU A 301 18.23 8.87 -2.22
N GLU A 302 18.48 7.81 -3.00
CA GLU A 302 18.33 7.84 -4.46
C GLU A 302 16.92 8.32 -4.88
N LEU A 303 15.88 7.87 -4.18
CA LEU A 303 14.51 8.30 -4.46
C LEU A 303 14.26 9.74 -4.04
N TYR A 304 14.76 10.18 -2.88
CA TYR A 304 14.64 11.57 -2.47
C TYR A 304 15.33 12.51 -3.46
N GLU A 305 16.53 12.19 -3.94
CA GLU A 305 17.26 12.99 -4.93
C GLU A 305 16.50 13.10 -6.25
N ILE A 306 15.89 12.02 -6.73
CA ILE A 306 15.18 12.00 -8.01
C ILE A 306 13.82 12.73 -7.94
N PHE A 307 13.14 12.65 -6.80
CA PHE A 307 11.79 13.23 -6.60
C PHE A 307 11.78 14.55 -5.82
N CYS A 308 12.93 15.21 -5.64
CA CYS A 308 13.06 16.47 -4.87
C CYS A 308 12.60 17.74 -5.61
N ASN A 309 12.16 17.64 -6.87
CA ASN A 309 11.75 18.79 -7.68
C ASN A 309 10.27 18.72 -8.06
N GLU A 310 9.59 19.88 -8.07
CA GLU A 310 8.18 20.05 -8.45
C GLU A 310 7.98 19.98 -9.98
N LYS A 311 8.47 18.90 -10.61
CA LYS A 311 8.32 18.71 -12.05
C LYS A 311 6.93 18.20 -12.39
N VAL A 312 6.16 19.00 -13.11
CA VAL A 312 4.83 18.65 -13.64
C VAL A 312 4.84 17.55 -14.70
N GLU A 313 6.02 17.16 -15.19
CA GLU A 313 6.21 16.04 -16.12
C GLU A 313 7.04 14.93 -15.49
N ILE A 314 6.68 13.68 -15.81
CA ILE A 314 7.43 12.50 -15.39
C ILE A 314 8.67 12.37 -16.28
N THR A 315 9.84 12.51 -15.66
CA THR A 315 11.13 12.36 -16.34
C THR A 315 11.48 10.90 -16.58
N GLU A 316 12.36 10.66 -17.56
CA GLU A 316 12.86 9.31 -17.84
C GLU A 316 13.62 8.69 -16.65
N ILE A 317 14.34 9.51 -15.87
CA ILE A 317 15.03 9.05 -14.65
C ILE A 317 14.00 8.57 -13.61
N GLN A 318 12.89 9.28 -13.45
CA GLN A 318 11.79 8.85 -12.57
C GLN A 318 11.16 7.54 -13.05
N ARG A 319 10.96 7.35 -14.36
CA ARG A 319 10.45 6.09 -14.92
C ARG A 319 11.40 4.92 -14.65
N LYS A 320 12.70 5.12 -14.88
CA LYS A 320 13.74 4.11 -14.64
C LYS A 320 13.87 3.71 -13.18
N VAL A 321 13.86 4.68 -12.25
CA VAL A 321 13.96 4.35 -10.83
C VAL A 321 12.69 3.66 -10.33
N VAL A 322 11.51 4.04 -10.83
CA VAL A 322 10.27 3.31 -10.51
C VAL A 322 10.28 1.91 -11.09
N ASP A 323 10.78 1.69 -12.31
CA ASP A 323 10.94 0.34 -12.85
C ASP A 323 11.91 -0.51 -11.99
N LYS A 324 13.05 0.06 -11.60
CA LYS A 324 14.06 -0.60 -10.73
C LYS A 324 13.46 -1.14 -9.43
N TYR A 325 12.63 -0.35 -8.76
CA TYR A 325 12.10 -0.67 -7.43
C TYR A 325 10.69 -1.28 -7.45
N TRP A 326 9.77 -0.74 -8.25
CA TRP A 326 8.39 -1.22 -8.34
C TRP A 326 8.17 -2.28 -9.42
N GLY A 327 9.02 -2.35 -10.44
CA GLY A 327 9.06 -3.47 -11.38
C GLY A 327 8.18 -3.36 -12.62
N ILE A 328 8.00 -2.18 -13.22
CA ILE A 328 7.15 -1.98 -14.42
C ILE A 328 7.46 -2.99 -15.55
N SER A 329 8.72 -3.36 -15.74
CA SER A 329 9.20 -4.37 -16.70
C SER A 329 8.79 -5.81 -16.36
N TYR A 330 8.25 -6.04 -15.17
CA TYR A 330 7.77 -7.33 -14.67
C TYR A 330 6.25 -7.48 -14.70
N LEU A 331 5.53 -6.52 -15.28
CA LEU A 331 4.09 -6.65 -15.47
C LEU A 331 3.75 -7.89 -16.31
N ARG A 332 2.53 -8.41 -16.09
CA ARG A 332 2.06 -9.65 -16.70
C ARG A 332 0.69 -9.45 -17.33
N SER A 333 0.47 -10.10 -18.46
CA SER A 333 -0.88 -10.27 -19.00
C SER A 333 -1.74 -11.14 -18.05
N PRO A 334 -3.07 -11.12 -18.20
CA PRO A 334 -3.95 -12.01 -17.44
C PRO A 334 -3.55 -13.50 -17.54
N GLU A 335 -3.17 -13.96 -18.72
CA GLU A 335 -2.78 -15.34 -18.99
C GLU A 335 -1.43 -15.69 -18.36
N GLU A 336 -0.45 -14.81 -18.49
CA GLU A 336 0.88 -14.98 -17.88
C GLU A 336 0.77 -15.00 -16.35
N LEU A 337 0.00 -14.07 -15.78
CA LEU A 337 -0.21 -14.02 -14.33
C LEU A 337 -0.93 -15.27 -13.83
N ARG A 338 -1.96 -15.76 -14.56
CA ARG A 338 -2.64 -17.02 -14.24
C ARG A 338 -1.66 -18.19 -14.22
N SER A 339 -0.78 -18.27 -15.22
CA SER A 339 0.24 -19.34 -15.31
C SER A 339 1.21 -19.30 -14.13
N LEU A 340 1.65 -18.10 -13.71
CA LEU A 340 2.58 -17.92 -12.60
C LEU A 340 1.97 -18.22 -11.22
N LEU A 341 0.67 -17.98 -11.06
CA LEU A 341 -0.02 -18.07 -9.76
C LEU A 341 -0.75 -19.40 -9.51
N ASN A 342 -0.91 -20.26 -10.53
CA ASN A 342 -1.60 -21.54 -10.44
C ASN A 342 -0.80 -22.66 -9.74
#